data_AF-Q8NQS2-F1
#
_entry.id   AF-Q8NQS2-F1
#
_cell.length_a   1.000
_cell.length_b   1.000
_cell.length_c   1.000
_cell.angle_alpha   90.00
_cell.angle_beta   90.00
_cell.angle_gamma   90.00
#
_symmetry.space_group_name_H-M   'P 1'
#
loop_
_entity.id
_entity.type
_entity.pdbx_description
1 polymer ?
#
loop_
_entity_poly.entity_id
_entity_poly.type
_entity_poly.pdbx_seq_one_letter_code
_entity_poly.pdbx_strand_id
1 'polypeptide(L)'
;MLWVLTGILLAMVSTALRIRFGSGVAIAATVLWTVISITLGGDVLAETMLWLVAVPSWPETADTTTRFLIAMLLQAVLITGSTIWAIREIRDSERRG
;
A
#
# COMPACT_ATOMS: atom_id res chain seq x y z
N MET A 1 1.30 -14.25 -5.20
CA MET A 1 2.06 -13.81 -4.00
C MET A 1 1.99 -12.31 -3.79
N LEU A 2 2.37 -11.46 -4.76
CA LEU A 2 2.32 -10.00 -4.62
C LEU A 2 0.91 -9.48 -4.30
N TRP A 3 -0.14 -10.02 -4.94
CA TRP A 3 -1.53 -9.73 -4.63
C TRP A 3 -1.86 -9.81 -3.13
N VAL A 4 -1.37 -10.85 -2.45
CA VAL A 4 -1.62 -11.07 -1.02
C VAL A 4 -0.88 -10.03 -0.17
N LEU A 5 0.40 -9.77 -0.49
CA LEU A 5 1.21 -8.77 0.21
C LEU A 5 0.59 -7.38 0.07
N THR A 6 0.09 -7.05 -1.12
CA THR A 6 -0.52 -5.75 -1.41
C THR A 6 -1.83 -5.60 -0.66
N GLY A 7 -2.63 -6.67 -0.60
CA GLY A 7 -3.84 -6.71 0.23
C GLY A 7 -3.55 -6.49 1.71
N ILE A 8 -2.52 -7.14 2.26
CA ILE A 8 -2.08 -6.96 3.66
C ILE A 8 -1.68 -5.51 3.91
N LEU A 9 -0.87 -4.93 3.03
CA LEU A 9 -0.44 -3.53 3.13
C LEU A 9 -1.64 -2.57 3.15
N LEU A 10 -2.56 -2.71 2.19
CA LEU A 10 -3.74 -1.85 2.08
C LEU A 10 -4.65 -2.02 3.30
N ALA A 11 -4.81 -3.23 3.82
CA ALA A 11 -5.60 -3.48 5.02
C ALA A 11 -5.00 -2.80 6.27
N MET A 12 -3.68 -2.88 6.45
CA MET A 12 -2.99 -2.22 7.57
C MET A 12 -3.08 -0.70 7.49
N VAL A 13 -2.81 -0.13 6.31
CA VAL A 13 -2.91 1.32 6.06
C VAL A 13 -4.35 1.81 6.27
N SER A 14 -5.34 1.10 5.71
CA SER A 14 -6.75 1.42 5.87
C SER A 14 -7.20 1.39 7.34
N THR A 15 -6.76 0.37 8.09
CA THR A 15 -7.06 0.25 9.52
C THR A 15 -6.51 1.41 10.31
N ALA A 16 -5.24 1.77 10.10
CA ALA A 16 -4.60 2.89 10.78
C ALA A 16 -5.24 4.24 10.41
N LEU A 17 -5.56 4.47 9.14
CA LEU A 17 -6.31 5.65 8.69
C LEU A 17 -7.69 5.73 9.37
N ARG A 18 -8.38 4.60 9.46
CA ARG A 18 -9.72 4.53 10.06
C ARG A 18 -9.70 4.90 11.54
N ILE A 19 -8.69 4.47 12.29
CA ILE A 19 -8.55 4.81 13.71
C ILE A 19 -8.24 6.30 13.88
N ARG A 20 -7.34 6.86 13.04
CA ARG A 20 -6.89 8.25 13.19
C ARG A 20 -7.90 9.30 12.71
N PHE A 21 -8.55 9.05 11.57
CA PHE A 21 -9.32 10.04 10.80
C PHE A 21 -10.77 9.59 10.50
N GLY A 22 -11.13 8.35 10.85
CA GLY A 22 -12.44 7.78 10.54
C GLY A 22 -12.52 7.05 9.20
N SER A 23 -13.64 6.37 8.96
CA SER A 23 -13.83 5.47 7.81
C SER A 23 -13.84 6.19 6.45
N GLY A 24 -14.41 7.40 6.38
CA GLY A 24 -14.51 8.14 5.12
C GLY A 24 -13.13 8.46 4.51
N VAL A 25 -12.19 8.90 5.34
CA VAL A 25 -10.82 9.21 4.91
C VAL A 25 -10.07 7.94 4.51
N ALA A 26 -10.24 6.84 5.25
CA ALA A 26 -9.61 5.56 4.92
C ALA A 26 -10.05 5.03 3.55
N ILE A 27 -11.35 5.10 3.25
CA ILE A 27 -11.89 4.67 1.96
C ILE A 27 -11.39 5.60 0.85
N ALA A 28 -11.52 6.92 1.03
CA ALA A 28 -11.08 7.88 0.01
C ALA A 28 -9.59 7.74 -0.33
N ALA A 29 -8.74 7.59 0.68
CA ALA A 29 -7.29 7.45 0.49
C ALA A 29 -6.92 6.15 -0.22
N THR A 30 -7.52 5.02 0.18
CA THR A 30 -7.23 3.73 -0.47
C THR A 30 -7.74 3.68 -1.89
N VAL A 31 -8.96 4.18 -2.16
CA VAL A 31 -9.51 4.29 -3.52
C VAL A 31 -8.63 5.20 -4.39
N LEU A 32 -8.26 6.38 -3.89
CA LEU A 32 -7.44 7.32 -4.65
C LEU A 32 -6.06 6.71 -4.98
N TRP A 33 -5.43 6.04 -4.01
CA TRP A 33 -4.17 5.34 -4.25
C TRP A 33 -4.35 4.25 -5.31
N THR A 34 -5.37 3.40 -5.20
CA THR A 34 -5.63 2.35 -6.19
C THR A 34 -5.85 2.92 -7.59
N VAL A 35 -6.62 3.99 -7.73
CA VAL A 35 -6.85 4.66 -9.02
C VAL A 35 -5.55 5.22 -9.61
N ILE A 36 -4.77 5.94 -8.80
CA ILE A 36 -3.45 6.47 -9.23
C ILE A 36 -2.53 5.32 -9.63
N SER A 37 -2.55 4.21 -8.89
CA SER A 37 -1.70 3.06 -9.19
C SER A 37 -2.10 2.37 -10.49
N ILE A 38 -3.39 2.16 -10.74
CA ILE A 38 -3.86 1.51 -11.97
C ILE A 38 -3.57 2.40 -13.18
N THR A 39 -3.76 3.71 -13.05
CA THR A 39 -3.45 4.66 -14.14
C THR A 39 -1.96 4.71 -14.46
N LEU A 40 -1.09 4.64 -13.45
CA LEU A 40 0.36 4.59 -13.66
C LEU A 40 0.86 3.20 -14.11
N GLY A 41 0.23 2.13 -13.64
CA GLY A 41 0.63 0.75 -13.93
C GLY A 41 0.17 0.22 -15.28
N GLY A 42 -0.87 0.80 -15.88
CA GLY A 42 -1.44 0.34 -17.15
C GLY A 42 -0.95 1.04 -18.41
N ASP A 43 -0.15 2.11 -18.30
CA ASP A 43 0.33 2.91 -19.44
C ASP A 43 1.86 2.79 -19.63
N VAL A 44 2.43 3.43 -20.66
CA VAL A 44 3.86 3.45 -21.00
C VAL A 44 4.75 3.81 -19.79
N LEU A 45 4.21 4.52 -18.81
CA LEU A 45 4.90 4.85 -17.56
C LEU A 45 5.28 3.61 -16.72
N ALA A 46 4.60 2.47 -16.89
CA ALA A 46 4.93 1.20 -16.24
C ALA A 46 6.28 0.62 -16.70
N GLU A 47 6.76 1.01 -17.88
CA GLU A 47 8.10 0.64 -18.35
C GLU A 47 9.20 1.53 -17.74
N THR A 48 8.84 2.68 -17.17
CA THR A 48 9.75 3.66 -16.53
C THR A 48 9.79 3.51 -15.01
N MET A 49 10.69 4.22 -14.31
CA MET A 49 10.82 4.18 -12.84
C MET A 49 9.53 4.52 -12.06
N LEU A 50 8.50 5.09 -12.70
CA LEU A 50 7.19 5.38 -12.10
C LEU A 50 6.45 4.14 -11.59
N TRP A 51 6.78 2.94 -12.09
CA TRP A 51 6.21 1.68 -11.58
C TRP A 51 6.46 1.50 -10.07
N LEU A 52 7.50 2.10 -9.49
CA LEU A 52 7.82 2.01 -8.05
C LEU A 52 6.77 2.65 -7.14
N VAL A 53 6.03 3.64 -7.61
CA VAL A 53 4.99 4.32 -6.80
C VAL A 53 3.64 3.62 -6.95
N ALA A 54 3.48 2.85 -8.01
CA ALA A 54 2.28 2.10 -8.35
C ALA A 54 2.18 0.77 -7.56
N VAL A 55 2.25 0.87 -6.23
CA VAL A 55 2.30 -0.30 -5.33
C VAL A 55 1.08 -1.24 -5.51
N PRO A 56 -0.17 -0.75 -5.56
CA PRO A 56 -1.33 -1.59 -5.85
C PRO A 56 -1.27 -2.38 -7.16
N SER A 57 -0.56 -1.88 -8.19
CA SER A 57 -0.46 -2.52 -9.51
C SER A 57 0.78 -3.40 -9.68
N TRP A 58 1.69 -3.44 -8.70
CA TRP A 58 2.84 -4.36 -8.73
C TRP A 58 2.53 -5.82 -9.03
N PRO A 59 1.39 -6.39 -8.59
CA PRO A 59 1.04 -7.75 -8.99
C PRO A 59 0.86 -7.95 -10.50
N GLU A 60 0.59 -6.87 -11.24
CA GLU A 60 0.36 -6.84 -12.70
C GLU A 60 1.55 -6.27 -13.48
N THR A 61 2.39 -5.43 -12.87
CA THR A 61 3.50 -4.74 -13.57
C THR A 61 4.89 -5.32 -13.28
N ALA A 62 5.02 -6.19 -12.28
CA ALA A 62 6.28 -6.79 -11.86
C ALA A 62 6.58 -8.08 -12.65
N ASP A 63 6.54 -8.00 -13.97
CA ASP A 63 6.58 -9.16 -14.88
C ASP A 63 7.97 -9.77 -15.06
N THR A 64 9.01 -9.04 -14.65
CA THR A 64 10.40 -9.51 -14.69
C THR A 64 10.87 -9.92 -13.31
N THR A 65 11.74 -10.94 -13.24
CA THR A 65 12.29 -11.47 -11.97
C THR A 65 12.94 -10.38 -11.11
N THR A 66 13.65 -9.44 -11.73
CA THR A 66 14.27 -8.30 -11.03
C THR A 66 13.23 -7.37 -10.41
N ARG A 67 12.19 -6.97 -11.16
CA ARG A 67 11.10 -6.12 -10.66
C ARG A 67 10.32 -6.82 -9.55
N PHE A 68 10.10 -8.13 -9.68
CA PHE A 68 9.47 -8.95 -8.65
C PHE A 68 10.24 -8.93 -7.33
N LEU A 69 11.56 -9.12 -7.36
CA LEU A 69 12.40 -9.09 -6.14
C LEU A 69 12.40 -7.71 -5.48
N ILE A 70 12.50 -6.64 -6.27
CA ILE A 70 12.42 -5.26 -5.78
C ILE A 70 11.06 -4.98 -5.15
N ALA A 71 9.97 -5.32 -5.84
CA ALA A 71 8.61 -5.16 -5.33
C ALA A 71 8.41 -5.95 -4.02
N MET A 72 8.93 -7.18 -3.95
CA MET A 72 8.83 -8.01 -2.75
C MET A 72 9.55 -7.38 -1.55
N LEU A 73 10.79 -6.89 -1.74
CA LEU A 73 11.56 -6.23 -0.69
C LEU A 73 10.89 -4.93 -0.22
N LEU A 74 10.42 -4.11 -1.16
CA LEU A 74 9.72 -2.87 -0.83
C LEU A 74 8.38 -3.14 -0.12
N GLN A 75 7.62 -4.15 -0.55
CA GLN A 75 6.39 -4.53 0.16
C GLN A 75 6.68 -4.97 1.59
N ALA A 76 7.74 -5.73 1.83
CA ALA A 76 8.11 -6.13 3.18
C ALA A 76 8.36 -4.89 4.07
N VAL A 77 9.13 -3.91 3.58
CA VAL A 77 9.40 -2.66 4.30
C VAL A 77 8.11 -1.86 4.55
N LEU A 78 7.25 -1.71 3.54
CA LEU A 78 5.98 -0.99 3.65
C LEU A 78 5.00 -1.67 4.62
N ILE A 79 4.94 -3.01 4.62
CA ILE A 79 4.12 -3.78 5.56
C ILE A 79 4.62 -3.59 6.98
N THR A 80 5.94 -3.70 7.21
CA THR A 80 6.52 -3.44 8.54
C THR A 80 6.21 -2.02 9.01
N GLY A 81 6.41 -1.02 8.14
CA GLY A 81 6.12 0.38 8.47
C GLY A 81 4.64 0.62 8.79
N SER A 82 3.73 0.12 7.95
CA SER A 82 2.28 0.26 8.17
C SER A 82 1.79 -0.49 9.40
N THR A 83 2.38 -1.65 9.72
CA THR A 83 2.05 -2.41 10.94
C THR A 83 2.50 -1.66 12.19
N ILE A 84 3.73 -1.13 12.21
CA ILE A 84 4.23 -0.29 13.31
C ILE A 84 3.34 0.94 13.48
N TRP A 85 2.95 1.57 12.36
CA TRP A 85 2.06 2.73 12.40
C TRP A 85 0.68 2.38 12.96
N ALA A 86 0.07 1.29 12.51
CA ALA A 86 -1.21 0.81 13.01
C ALA A 86 -1.16 0.52 14.52
N ILE A 87 -0.11 -0.18 15.00
CA ILE A 87 0.07 -0.45 16.43
C ILE A 87 0.19 0.84 17.24
N ARG A 88 0.93 1.84 16.73
CA ARG A 88 1.06 3.14 17.40
C ARG A 88 -0.27 3.85 17.51
N GLU A 89 -1.06 3.85 16.44
CA GLU A 89 -2.37 4.51 16.43
C GLU A 89 -3.38 3.80 17.35
N ILE A 90 -3.39 2.46 17.38
CA ILE A 90 -4.20 1.68 18.33
C ILE A 90 -3.83 2.08 19.77
N ARG A 91 -2.54 2.09 20.11
CA ARG A 91 -2.08 2.44 21.45
C ARG A 91 -2.40 3.88 21.84
N ASP A 92 -2.30 4.81 20.89
CA ASP A 92 -2.63 6.21 21.15
C ASP A 92 -4.15 6.41 21.32
N SER A 93 -4.98 5.59 20.67
CA SER A 93 -6.42 5.58 20.90
C SER A 93 -6.80 5.06 22.29
N GLU A 94 -6.12 4.00 22.78
CA GLU A 94 -6.33 3.42 24.11
C GLU A 94 -6.00 4.40 25.25
N ARG A 95 -4.98 5.26 25.05
CA ARG A 95 -4.60 6.30 26.02
C ARG A 95 -5.57 7.48 26.12
N ARG A 96 -6.49 7.64 25.15
CA ARG A 96 -7.44 8.76 25.08
C ARG A 96 -8.83 8.41 25.61
N GLY A 97 -9.12 7.12 25.81
CA GLY A 97 -10.34 6.63 26.45
C GLY A 97 -10.21 6.59 27.96
#